data_AF-A0A4W5MG47-F1
#
_entry.id   AF-A0A4W5MG47-F1
#
_cell.length_a   1.000
_cell.length_b   1.000
_cell.length_c   1.000
_cell.angle_alpha   90.00
_cell.angle_beta   90.00
_cell.angle_gamma   90.00
#
_symmetry.space_group_name_H-M   'P 1'
#
loop_
_entity.id
_entity.type
_entity.pdbx_description
1 polymer ?
#
loop_
_entity_poly.entity_id
_entity_poly.type
_entity_poly.pdbx_seq_one_letter_code
_entity_poly.pdbx_strand_id
1 'polypeptide(L)'
;MGFFNCSSAGPGAKGSECQKSCQTLDSQCISAECVSGCVCPDGLLSDGNGGCIKEDLCPCSHNGVYYQPGHVLKVDCNTCTCEGRKWQCTTKQCDGTCAIYGDGHFITFDEKRFTFNGDCEYTLTQDYCSNDQNGTFRVITENIPCGTTGTTCSKAIKLFLGSNEIILADESVKVIKQENGVDVPYQVHSIGLYVVVEAENGLILMWDKRNSLFIKLSSTFQGKVCGLCGNYDGNGKNDFTSRNQEVVVEALEFGNSWKVSPRCPNADVINNPCTVRSYRQSWSLKRCSIITSKVFAACHSQVDPTPFHDACVRDSCACDTGGDCECFCTAVAAYAQACNKAGACIKWRTPHICPLFCDFYNPIGECEWHYNPCGYPCMKTCKNPSGKCSSQIPALEGN
;
A
#
# COMPACT_ATOMS: atom_id res chain seq x y z
N MET A 1 -15.80 -5.60 -42.72
CA MET A 1 -15.54 -4.18 -43.07
C MET A 1 -16.09 -3.89 -44.45
N GLY A 2 -16.47 -2.63 -44.70
CA GLY A 2 -16.82 -2.12 -46.03
C GLY A 2 -15.88 -1.00 -46.44
N PHE A 3 -15.68 -0.79 -47.75
CA PHE A 3 -14.89 0.33 -48.24
C PHE A 3 -15.76 1.58 -48.32
N PHE A 4 -15.36 2.65 -47.62
CA PHE A 4 -15.98 3.96 -47.70
C PHE A 4 -15.27 4.80 -48.75
N ASN A 5 -16.03 5.31 -49.73
CA ASN A 5 -15.50 6.15 -50.80
C ASN A 5 -15.91 7.62 -50.62
N CYS A 6 -14.95 8.44 -50.22
CA CYS A 6 -15.13 9.88 -50.02
C CYS A 6 -15.42 10.64 -51.33
N SER A 7 -15.00 10.14 -52.50
CA SER A 7 -15.28 10.80 -53.79
C SER A 7 -16.77 10.79 -54.17
N SER A 8 -17.54 9.89 -53.56
CA SER A 8 -19.01 9.78 -53.72
C SER A 8 -19.79 10.31 -52.51
N ALA A 9 -19.10 10.84 -51.49
CA ALA A 9 -19.72 11.25 -50.24
C ALA A 9 -20.10 12.74 -50.25
N GLY A 10 -21.14 13.11 -49.49
CA GLY A 10 -21.59 14.49 -49.38
C GLY A 10 -20.62 15.41 -48.62
N PRO A 11 -20.77 16.74 -48.71
CA PRO A 11 -19.96 17.69 -47.96
C PRO A 11 -20.01 17.43 -46.45
N GLY A 12 -18.85 17.38 -45.78
CA GLY A 12 -18.73 17.10 -44.35
C GLY A 12 -18.74 15.62 -43.97
N ALA A 13 -18.77 14.70 -44.95
CA ALA A 13 -18.56 13.28 -44.70
C ALA A 13 -17.18 13.02 -44.08
N LYS A 14 -17.15 12.04 -43.18
CA LYS A 14 -15.94 11.58 -42.49
C LYS A 14 -15.70 10.14 -42.90
N GLY A 15 -14.50 9.85 -43.38
CA GLY A 15 -14.12 8.55 -43.91
C GLY A 15 -13.47 7.65 -42.86
N SER A 16 -12.51 6.85 -43.33
CA SER A 16 -11.77 5.89 -42.53
C SER A 16 -10.94 6.51 -41.40
N GLU A 17 -10.56 7.78 -41.53
CA GLU A 17 -9.87 8.56 -40.49
C GLU A 17 -10.71 8.78 -39.23
N CYS A 18 -12.04 8.64 -39.34
CA CYS A 18 -12.96 8.73 -38.22
C CYS A 18 -13.56 7.39 -37.80
N GLN A 19 -12.98 6.28 -38.26
CA GLN A 19 -13.41 4.95 -37.86
C GLN A 19 -13.32 4.80 -36.34
N LYS A 20 -14.46 4.51 -35.71
CA LYS A 20 -14.55 4.26 -34.27
C LYS A 20 -14.04 2.88 -33.90
N SER A 21 -13.35 2.80 -32.78
CA SER A 21 -12.94 1.54 -32.14
C SER A 21 -13.47 1.47 -30.71
N CYS A 22 -13.28 0.31 -30.08
CA CYS A 22 -13.50 0.12 -28.65
C CYS A 22 -12.65 1.05 -27.75
N GLN A 23 -11.72 1.83 -28.31
CA GLN A 23 -10.97 2.85 -27.57
C GLN A 23 -11.46 4.27 -27.89
N THR A 24 -11.85 4.55 -29.13
CA THR A 24 -12.10 5.93 -29.62
C THR A 24 -13.58 6.33 -29.75
N LEU A 25 -14.52 5.49 -29.30
CA LEU A 25 -15.96 5.75 -29.40
C LEU A 25 -16.38 7.09 -28.83
N ASP A 26 -15.92 7.43 -27.62
CA ASP A 26 -16.26 8.69 -26.93
C ASP A 26 -15.40 9.89 -27.41
N SER A 27 -14.33 9.63 -28.16
CA SER A 27 -13.44 10.67 -28.67
C SER A 27 -14.09 11.42 -29.83
N GLN A 28 -14.08 12.75 -29.83
CA GLN A 28 -14.53 13.48 -31.02
C GLN A 28 -13.57 13.22 -32.19
N CYS A 29 -14.11 12.86 -33.35
CA CYS A 29 -13.28 12.82 -34.56
C CYS A 29 -13.25 14.20 -35.20
N ILE A 30 -12.06 14.81 -35.23
CA ILE A 30 -11.80 16.06 -35.93
C ILE A 30 -10.96 15.70 -37.15
N SER A 31 -11.57 15.80 -38.32
CA SER A 31 -10.86 15.67 -39.60
C SER A 31 -11.15 16.88 -40.47
N ALA A 32 -10.13 17.38 -41.15
CA ALA A 32 -10.24 18.46 -42.12
C ALA A 32 -10.74 17.95 -43.49
N GLU A 33 -10.45 16.69 -43.82
CA GLU A 33 -10.74 16.08 -45.12
C GLU A 33 -11.17 14.62 -44.95
N CYS A 34 -12.06 14.16 -45.83
CA CYS A 34 -12.54 12.78 -45.84
C CYS A 34 -11.48 11.86 -46.48
N VAL A 35 -11.10 10.77 -45.80
CA VAL A 35 -10.15 9.77 -46.31
C VAL A 35 -10.86 8.45 -46.63
N SER A 36 -10.92 8.10 -47.93
CA SER A 36 -11.47 6.81 -48.37
C SER A 36 -10.69 5.65 -47.76
N GLY A 37 -11.39 4.62 -47.30
CA GLY A 37 -10.75 3.46 -46.68
C GLY A 37 -11.76 2.48 -46.08
N CYS A 38 -11.24 1.42 -45.44
CA CYS A 38 -12.09 0.42 -44.82
C CYS A 38 -12.68 0.93 -43.50
N VAL A 39 -14.01 0.85 -43.39
CA VAL A 39 -14.77 1.19 -42.20
C VAL A 39 -15.61 0.01 -41.72
N CYS A 40 -15.98 0.02 -40.46
CA CYS A 40 -16.99 -0.91 -39.96
C CYS A 40 -18.39 -0.44 -40.37
N PRO A 41 -19.30 -1.38 -40.68
CA PRO A 41 -20.72 -1.06 -40.87
C PRO A 41 -21.33 -0.34 -39.67
N ASP A 42 -22.42 0.37 -39.91
CA ASP A 42 -23.17 1.07 -38.86
C ASP A 42 -23.51 0.14 -37.69
N GLY A 43 -23.27 0.62 -36.47
CA GLY A 43 -23.47 -0.15 -35.24
C GLY A 43 -22.33 -1.09 -34.84
N LEU A 44 -21.26 -1.20 -35.64
CA LEU A 44 -20.06 -1.97 -35.31
C LEU A 44 -18.83 -1.07 -35.14
N LEU A 45 -17.91 -1.53 -34.30
CA LEU A 45 -16.67 -0.86 -33.95
C LEU A 45 -15.48 -1.71 -34.41
N SER A 46 -14.40 -1.04 -34.81
CA SER A 46 -13.15 -1.71 -35.12
C SER A 46 -12.56 -2.35 -33.86
N ASP A 47 -12.14 -3.60 -33.97
CA ASP A 47 -11.43 -4.32 -32.91
C ASP A 47 -9.90 -4.05 -32.91
N GLY A 48 -9.40 -3.25 -33.87
CA GLY A 48 -7.98 -2.96 -34.04
C GLY A 48 -7.17 -4.03 -34.78
N ASN A 49 -7.77 -5.19 -35.07
CA ASN A 49 -7.15 -6.33 -35.76
C ASN A 49 -7.79 -6.60 -37.14
N GLY A 50 -8.56 -5.63 -37.66
CA GLY A 50 -9.25 -5.71 -38.95
C GLY A 50 -10.66 -6.31 -38.89
N GLY A 51 -11.15 -6.66 -37.70
CA GLY A 51 -12.51 -7.10 -37.45
C GLY A 51 -13.45 -5.95 -37.04
N CYS A 52 -14.75 -6.26 -37.04
CA CYS A 52 -15.80 -5.36 -36.60
C CYS A 52 -16.69 -6.07 -35.58
N ILE A 53 -16.78 -5.51 -34.37
CA ILE A 53 -17.53 -6.07 -33.25
C ILE A 53 -18.58 -5.09 -32.74
N LYS A 54 -19.60 -5.59 -32.07
CA LYS A 54 -20.58 -4.75 -31.39
C LYS A 54 -19.97 -4.13 -30.12
N GLU A 55 -20.56 -3.02 -29.65
CA GLU A 55 -20.08 -2.31 -28.46
C GLU A 55 -20.13 -3.15 -27.18
N ASP A 56 -21.14 -4.01 -27.02
CA ASP A 56 -21.26 -4.95 -25.89
C ASP A 56 -20.13 -5.99 -25.86
N LEU A 57 -19.52 -6.26 -27.02
CA LEU A 57 -18.38 -7.15 -27.16
C LEU A 57 -17.02 -6.45 -26.99
N CYS A 58 -17.00 -5.15 -26.76
CA CYS A 58 -15.76 -4.42 -26.57
C CYS A 58 -15.11 -4.76 -25.21
N PRO A 59 -13.78 -4.99 -25.20
CA PRO A 59 -13.05 -5.27 -23.97
C PRO A 59 -12.93 -4.03 -23.08
N CYS A 60 -12.75 -4.26 -21.78
CA CYS A 60 -12.42 -3.22 -20.80
C CYS A 60 -10.92 -3.17 -20.57
N SER A 61 -10.38 -2.00 -20.26
CA SER A 61 -8.98 -1.83 -19.87
C SER A 61 -8.86 -1.59 -18.37
N HIS A 62 -7.88 -2.22 -17.73
CA HIS A 62 -7.49 -1.95 -16.34
C HIS A 62 -5.98 -2.17 -16.20
N ASN A 63 -5.25 -1.16 -15.70
CA ASN A 63 -3.78 -1.18 -15.51
C ASN A 63 -3.00 -1.62 -16.76
N GLY A 64 -3.44 -1.18 -17.95
CA GLY A 64 -2.81 -1.50 -19.22
C GLY A 64 -3.12 -2.88 -19.78
N VAL A 65 -3.96 -3.68 -19.11
CA VAL A 65 -4.39 -5.01 -19.54
C VAL A 65 -5.83 -4.95 -20.05
N TYR A 66 -6.11 -5.65 -21.15
CA TYR A 66 -7.43 -5.75 -21.75
C TYR A 66 -8.15 -7.03 -21.29
N TYR A 67 -9.41 -6.88 -20.89
CA TYR A 67 -10.26 -7.94 -20.37
C TYR A 67 -11.50 -8.08 -21.23
N GLN A 68 -11.87 -9.31 -21.55
CA GLN A 68 -13.05 -9.61 -22.35
C GLN A 68 -14.35 -9.24 -21.59
N PRO A 69 -15.44 -8.94 -22.31
CA PRO A 69 -16.76 -8.76 -21.71
C PRO A 69 -17.14 -9.94 -20.81
N GLY A 70 -17.79 -9.64 -19.68
CA GLY A 70 -18.15 -10.62 -18.65
C GLY A 70 -16.99 -11.04 -17.75
N HIS A 71 -15.75 -10.61 -18.01
CA HIS A 71 -14.63 -10.87 -17.11
C HIS A 71 -14.83 -10.15 -15.77
N VAL A 72 -14.52 -10.85 -14.68
CA VAL A 72 -14.70 -10.36 -13.32
C VAL A 72 -13.34 -10.16 -12.66
N LEU A 73 -13.11 -8.95 -12.16
CA LEU A 73 -11.94 -8.61 -11.35
C LEU A 73 -12.36 -8.28 -9.92
N LYS A 74 -11.45 -8.55 -8.99
CA LYS A 74 -11.56 -8.07 -7.62
C LYS A 74 -10.65 -6.86 -7.46
N VAL A 75 -11.22 -5.73 -7.08
CA VAL A 75 -10.50 -4.49 -6.79
C VAL A 75 -10.74 -4.17 -5.33
N ASP A 76 -9.71 -4.39 -4.52
CA ASP A 76 -9.80 -4.35 -3.04
C ASP A 76 -10.89 -5.30 -2.50
N CYS A 77 -11.96 -4.79 -1.88
CA CYS A 77 -13.09 -5.58 -1.42
C CYS A 77 -14.26 -5.66 -2.43
N ASN A 78 -14.15 -4.96 -3.56
CA ASN A 78 -15.20 -4.85 -4.56
C ASN A 78 -15.02 -5.84 -5.71
N THR A 79 -16.13 -6.19 -6.35
CA THR A 79 -16.18 -7.04 -7.53
C THR A 79 -16.61 -6.20 -8.72
N CYS A 80 -15.80 -6.21 -9.79
CA CYS A 80 -15.99 -5.43 -10.99
C CYS A 80 -16.16 -6.36 -12.20
N THR A 81 -17.27 -6.20 -12.93
CA THR A 81 -17.53 -6.96 -14.17
C THR A 81 -17.36 -6.04 -15.38
N CYS A 82 -16.67 -6.52 -16.41
CA CYS A 82 -16.54 -5.80 -17.66
C CYS A 82 -17.84 -5.88 -18.48
N GLU A 83 -18.52 -4.76 -18.68
CA GLU A 83 -19.74 -4.67 -19.48
C GLU A 83 -19.65 -3.47 -20.42
N GLY A 84 -19.61 -3.72 -21.74
CA GLY A 84 -19.60 -2.68 -22.77
C GLY A 84 -18.53 -1.61 -22.54
N ARG A 85 -17.26 -2.03 -22.43
CA ARG A 85 -16.07 -1.19 -22.12
C ARG A 85 -16.01 -0.58 -20.72
N LYS A 86 -17.05 -0.73 -19.91
CA LYS A 86 -17.11 -0.12 -18.57
C LYS A 86 -16.99 -1.20 -17.50
N TRP A 87 -16.34 -0.83 -16.40
CA TRP A 87 -16.33 -1.64 -15.20
C TRP A 87 -17.58 -1.35 -14.37
N GLN A 88 -18.44 -2.35 -14.21
CA GLN A 88 -19.55 -2.30 -13.27
C GLN A 88 -19.07 -2.91 -11.95
N CYS A 89 -18.82 -2.05 -10.96
CA CYS A 89 -18.27 -2.45 -9.67
C CYS A 89 -19.31 -2.38 -8.56
N THR A 90 -19.21 -3.29 -7.59
CA THR A 90 -19.89 -3.12 -6.30
C THR A 90 -19.35 -1.87 -5.57
N THR A 91 -20.15 -1.30 -4.67
CA THR A 91 -19.82 -0.07 -3.93
C THR A 91 -19.65 -0.33 -2.43
N LYS A 92 -19.04 -1.46 -2.07
CA LYS A 92 -18.74 -1.79 -0.68
C LYS A 92 -17.64 -0.84 -0.17
N GLN A 93 -17.83 -0.33 1.03
CA GLN A 93 -16.76 0.35 1.74
C GLN A 93 -15.73 -0.69 2.19
N CYS A 94 -14.49 -0.48 1.80
CA CYS A 94 -13.40 -1.39 2.12
C CYS A 94 -12.61 -0.88 3.32
N ASP A 95 -11.97 -1.82 4.01
CA ASP A 95 -11.07 -1.56 5.12
C ASP A 95 -9.86 -0.73 4.65
N GLY A 96 -9.45 0.26 5.44
CA GLY A 96 -8.33 1.15 5.16
C GLY A 96 -7.03 0.59 5.69
N THR A 97 -5.90 0.92 5.08
CA THR A 97 -4.56 0.55 5.62
C THR A 97 -3.66 1.77 5.67
N CYS A 98 -3.22 2.12 6.88
CA CYS A 98 -2.09 3.01 7.08
C CYS A 98 -0.80 2.20 7.12
N ALA A 99 0.26 2.69 6.49
CA ALA A 99 1.57 2.06 6.47
C ALA A 99 2.65 3.03 6.96
N ILE A 100 3.52 2.53 7.83
CA ILE A 100 4.74 3.19 8.26
C ILE A 100 5.88 2.25 7.91
N TYR A 101 6.92 2.72 7.22
CA TYR A 101 8.05 1.89 6.83
C TYR A 101 9.33 2.70 6.70
N GLY A 102 10.48 2.02 6.74
CA GLY A 102 11.78 2.64 6.51
C GLY A 102 12.10 3.73 7.54
N ASP A 103 12.73 4.82 7.11
CA ASP A 103 13.09 5.95 7.95
C ASP A 103 11.98 7.04 7.96
N GLY A 104 10.84 6.72 8.58
CA GLY A 104 9.76 7.69 8.79
C GLY A 104 8.92 7.97 7.54
N HIS A 105 8.76 6.98 6.65
CA HIS A 105 7.84 7.08 5.53
C HIS A 105 6.43 6.63 5.94
N PHE A 106 5.44 7.44 5.60
CA PHE A 106 4.05 7.22 5.94
C PHE A 106 3.19 7.13 4.67
N ILE A 107 2.18 6.26 4.73
CA ILE A 107 1.02 6.23 3.84
C ILE A 107 -0.21 6.25 4.74
N THR A 108 -1.01 7.30 4.67
CA THR A 108 -2.26 7.42 5.43
C THR A 108 -3.31 6.42 4.95
N PHE A 109 -4.44 6.35 5.67
CA PHE A 109 -5.57 5.53 5.23
C PHE A 109 -6.13 5.93 3.86
N ASP A 110 -6.01 7.22 3.51
CA ASP A 110 -6.48 7.80 2.24
C ASP A 110 -5.33 8.01 1.23
N GLU A 111 -4.29 7.17 1.35
CA GLU A 111 -3.17 7.03 0.42
C GLU A 111 -2.23 8.25 0.29
N LYS A 112 -2.36 9.26 1.16
CA LYS A 112 -1.41 10.38 1.20
C LYS A 112 -0.06 9.91 1.72
N ARG A 113 0.97 10.14 0.90
CA ARG A 113 2.36 9.83 1.23
C ARG A 113 3.06 11.04 1.81
N PHE A 114 3.84 10.82 2.86
CA PHE A 114 4.71 11.84 3.41
C PHE A 114 5.88 11.23 4.19
N THR A 115 6.83 12.09 4.56
CA THR A 115 7.97 11.70 5.39
C THR A 115 7.98 12.60 6.62
N PHE A 116 8.17 11.99 7.78
CA PHE A 116 8.26 12.70 9.06
C PHE A 116 9.19 11.95 9.99
N ASN A 117 10.15 12.67 10.57
CA ASN A 117 11.20 12.10 11.39
C ASN A 117 11.27 12.86 12.72
N GLY A 118 10.51 12.39 13.69
CA GLY A 118 10.49 12.95 15.03
C GLY A 118 11.07 11.98 16.04
N ASP A 119 11.89 12.47 16.96
CA ASP A 119 12.63 11.71 17.97
C ASP A 119 11.86 11.63 19.31
N CYS A 120 10.58 11.26 19.23
CA CYS A 120 9.73 11.12 20.41
C CYS A 120 8.56 10.14 20.19
N GLU A 121 7.58 10.17 21.08
CA GLU A 121 6.34 9.43 20.95
C GLU A 121 5.30 10.21 20.14
N TYR A 122 4.72 9.54 19.13
CA TYR A 122 3.71 10.13 18.24
C TYR A 122 2.47 9.26 18.15
N THR A 123 1.30 9.91 18.09
CA THR A 123 0.02 9.23 17.86
C THR A 123 -0.12 8.87 16.38
N LEU A 124 -0.06 7.58 16.05
CA LEU A 124 -0.25 7.10 14.68
C LEU A 124 -1.72 7.18 14.28
N THR A 125 -2.59 6.57 15.09
CA THR A 125 -4.04 6.64 14.92
C THR A 125 -4.73 6.36 16.24
N GLN A 126 -5.88 7.00 16.45
CA GLN A 126 -6.77 6.78 17.58
C GLN A 126 -8.19 7.17 17.20
N ASP A 127 -9.17 6.70 17.95
CA ASP A 127 -10.58 7.11 17.86
C ASP A 127 -11.00 8.10 18.98
N TYR A 128 -10.04 8.59 19.78
CA TYR A 128 -10.22 9.70 20.73
C TYR A 128 -10.05 11.06 20.05
N CYS A 129 -10.95 11.39 19.12
CA CYS A 129 -10.85 12.58 18.30
C CYS A 129 -11.90 13.63 18.71
N SER A 130 -11.57 14.92 18.58
CA SER A 130 -12.55 16.01 18.76
C SER A 130 -13.26 16.02 20.13
N ASN A 131 -12.52 15.75 21.21
CA ASN A 131 -12.99 15.59 22.60
C ASN A 131 -13.89 14.37 22.85
N ASP A 132 -14.02 13.44 21.90
CA ASP A 132 -14.66 12.16 22.17
C ASP A 132 -13.79 11.34 23.13
N GLN A 133 -14.34 11.07 24.32
CA GLN A 133 -13.70 10.24 25.34
C GLN A 133 -14.11 8.77 25.25
N ASN A 134 -15.02 8.41 24.34
CA ASN A 134 -15.51 7.04 24.15
C ASN A 134 -14.71 6.25 23.12
N GLY A 135 -13.46 6.65 22.85
CA GLY A 135 -12.57 5.88 21.99
C GLY A 135 -12.28 4.50 22.58
N THR A 136 -11.94 3.56 21.70
CA THR A 136 -11.66 2.16 21.99
C THR A 136 -10.18 1.82 21.83
N PHE A 137 -9.41 2.61 21.09
CA PHE A 137 -8.00 2.32 20.85
C PHE A 137 -7.14 3.57 20.58
N ARG A 138 -5.84 3.40 20.82
CA ARG A 138 -4.81 4.36 20.42
C ARG A 138 -3.51 3.62 20.09
N VAL A 139 -2.94 3.92 18.93
CA VAL A 139 -1.64 3.39 18.48
C VAL A 139 -0.60 4.49 18.56
N ILE A 140 0.48 4.22 19.30
CA ILE A 140 1.62 5.12 19.46
C ILE A 140 2.88 4.44 18.93
N THR A 141 3.72 5.22 18.24
CA THR A 141 5.10 4.84 17.93
C THR A 141 6.06 5.60 18.84
N GLU A 142 7.05 4.91 19.41
CA GLU A 142 8.19 5.49 20.12
C GLU A 142 9.38 5.51 19.15
N ASN A 143 9.72 6.69 18.64
CA ASN A 143 10.79 6.86 17.67
C ASN A 143 12.07 7.32 18.37
N ILE A 144 13.21 6.72 17.99
CA ILE A 144 14.54 7.14 18.46
C ILE A 144 15.43 7.46 17.26
N PRO A 145 16.44 8.34 17.43
CA PRO A 145 17.47 8.52 16.43
C PRO A 145 18.23 7.22 16.15
N CYS A 146 18.39 6.85 14.88
CA CYS A 146 19.11 5.63 14.49
C CYS A 146 20.00 5.81 13.26
N GLY A 147 20.66 6.96 13.20
CA GLY A 147 21.73 7.30 12.28
C GLY A 147 22.33 8.64 12.69
N THR A 148 23.28 9.16 11.90
CA THR A 148 23.90 10.47 12.21
C THR A 148 23.31 11.64 11.43
N THR A 149 22.28 11.40 10.61
CA THR A 149 21.70 12.39 9.69
C THR A 149 20.37 12.99 10.17
N GLY A 150 20.00 12.75 11.43
CA GLY A 150 18.73 13.19 12.03
C GLY A 150 17.58 12.20 11.85
N THR A 151 17.84 11.06 11.22
CA THR A 151 16.89 10.00 10.91
C THR A 151 16.47 9.20 12.14
N THR A 152 15.21 8.76 12.16
CA THR A 152 14.55 8.17 13.32
C THR A 152 13.81 6.91 12.94
N CYS A 153 13.93 5.86 13.74
CA CYS A 153 13.19 4.62 13.58
C CYS A 153 12.40 4.28 14.84
N SER A 154 11.35 3.48 14.63
CA SER A 154 10.51 3.00 15.71
C SER A 154 11.27 2.00 16.58
N LYS A 155 11.42 2.34 17.86
CA LYS A 155 11.93 1.43 18.90
C LYS A 155 10.83 0.53 19.45
N ALA A 156 9.63 1.07 19.60
CA ALA A 156 8.50 0.35 20.18
C ALA A 156 7.17 0.85 19.62
N ILE A 157 6.23 -0.08 19.42
CA ILE A 157 4.84 0.24 19.11
C ILE A 157 3.99 -0.06 20.34
N LYS A 158 3.18 0.91 20.78
CA LYS A 158 2.28 0.78 21.93
C LYS A 158 0.84 0.87 21.44
N LEU A 159 0.12 -0.24 21.53
CA LEU A 159 -1.30 -0.32 21.24
C LEU A 159 -2.06 -0.33 22.56
N PHE A 160 -2.75 0.78 22.83
CA PHE A 160 -3.77 0.85 23.87
C PHE A 160 -5.07 0.36 23.25
N LEU A 161 -5.61 -0.75 23.76
CA LEU A 161 -6.82 -1.40 23.25
C LEU A 161 -7.72 -1.73 24.43
N GLY A 162 -8.73 -0.89 24.65
CA GLY A 162 -9.59 -1.03 25.82
C GLY A 162 -8.79 -0.99 27.13
N SER A 163 -8.94 -2.00 27.98
CA SER A 163 -8.19 -2.17 29.23
C SER A 163 -6.81 -2.82 29.07
N ASN A 164 -6.27 -2.94 27.85
CA ASN A 164 -4.98 -3.59 27.59
C ASN A 164 -4.00 -2.61 26.95
N GLU A 165 -2.76 -2.62 27.42
CA GLU A 165 -1.62 -2.00 26.75
C GLU A 165 -0.72 -3.11 26.20
N ILE A 166 -0.64 -3.18 24.88
CA ILE A 166 0.14 -4.15 24.13
C ILE A 166 1.37 -3.44 23.57
N ILE A 167 2.55 -3.85 24.01
CA ILE A 167 3.84 -3.27 23.64
C ILE A 167 4.57 -4.26 22.73
N LEU A 168 4.92 -3.80 21.54
CA LEU A 168 5.68 -4.53 20.53
C LEU A 168 7.07 -3.91 20.46
N ALA A 169 8.06 -4.60 21.00
CA ALA A 169 9.45 -4.14 21.10
C ALA A 169 10.40 -5.33 21.22
N ASP A 170 11.64 -5.18 20.77
CA ASP A 170 12.70 -6.20 20.90
C ASP A 170 12.26 -7.59 20.38
N GLU A 171 11.60 -7.61 19.21
CA GLU A 171 11.00 -8.81 18.59
C GLU A 171 9.97 -9.57 19.46
N SER A 172 9.49 -8.95 20.54
CA SER A 172 8.62 -9.55 21.54
C SER A 172 7.30 -8.80 21.70
N VAL A 173 6.32 -9.46 22.34
CA VAL A 173 5.01 -8.88 22.67
C VAL A 173 4.82 -8.92 24.18
N LYS A 174 4.63 -7.76 24.79
CA LYS A 174 4.31 -7.62 26.21
C LYS A 174 2.90 -7.06 26.37
N VAL A 175 2.12 -7.67 27.25
CA VAL A 175 0.75 -7.23 27.56
C VAL A 175 0.70 -6.74 29.01
N ILE A 176 0.18 -5.55 29.22
CA ILE A 176 -0.06 -4.96 30.54
C ILE A 176 -1.55 -4.68 30.65
N LYS A 177 -2.20 -5.22 31.69
CA LYS A 177 -3.60 -4.90 31.99
C LYS A 177 -3.67 -3.55 32.70
N GLN A 178 -4.55 -2.68 32.21
CA GLN A 178 -4.88 -1.42 32.84
C GLN A 178 -6.11 -1.60 33.74
N GLU A 179 -6.18 -0.82 34.83
CA GLU A 179 -7.26 -0.94 35.83
C GLU A 179 -8.61 -0.46 35.30
N ASN A 180 -8.61 0.44 34.31
CA ASN A 180 -9.80 1.05 33.72
C ASN A 180 -9.83 0.80 32.21
N GLY A 181 -11.00 0.45 31.66
CA GLY A 181 -11.21 0.31 30.22
C GLY A 181 -12.28 -0.73 29.89
N VAL A 182 -12.81 -0.68 28.66
CA VAL A 182 -13.69 -1.72 28.12
C VAL A 182 -12.82 -2.91 27.72
N ASP A 183 -13.25 -4.14 28.01
CA ASP A 183 -12.56 -5.31 27.50
C ASP A 183 -12.83 -5.46 26.00
N VAL A 184 -11.77 -5.40 25.20
CA VAL A 184 -11.83 -5.59 23.75
C VAL A 184 -11.06 -6.88 23.44
N PRO A 185 -11.76 -7.97 23.08
CA PRO A 185 -11.10 -9.23 22.77
C PRO A 185 -10.14 -9.08 21.59
N TYR A 186 -8.99 -9.73 21.70
CA TYR A 186 -7.96 -9.71 20.67
C TYR A 186 -7.17 -11.03 20.65
N GLN A 187 -6.52 -11.28 19.52
CA GLN A 187 -5.61 -12.39 19.32
C GLN A 187 -4.27 -11.88 18.81
N VAL A 188 -3.20 -12.55 19.25
CA VAL A 188 -1.83 -12.28 18.78
C VAL A 188 -1.34 -13.50 18.00
N HIS A 189 -1.01 -13.26 16.74
CA HIS A 189 -0.52 -14.26 15.81
C HIS A 189 0.92 -13.96 15.41
N SER A 190 1.70 -15.01 15.16
CA SER A 190 2.96 -14.93 14.43
C SER A 190 2.70 -15.49 13.05
N ILE A 191 2.76 -14.66 12.01
CA ILE A 191 2.46 -15.04 10.62
C ILE A 191 3.64 -14.63 9.75
N GLY A 192 4.38 -15.62 9.26
CA GLY A 192 5.61 -15.38 8.53
C GLY A 192 6.59 -14.52 9.34
N LEU A 193 7.06 -13.41 8.75
CA LEU A 193 7.98 -12.48 9.41
C LEU A 193 7.28 -11.53 10.41
N TYR A 194 5.95 -11.54 10.49
CA TYR A 194 5.19 -10.51 11.18
C TYR A 194 4.59 -11.00 12.50
N VAL A 195 4.43 -10.06 13.43
CA VAL A 195 3.50 -10.18 14.56
C VAL A 195 2.21 -9.45 14.18
N VAL A 196 1.08 -10.12 14.33
CA VAL A 196 -0.24 -9.59 13.99
C VAL A 196 -1.10 -9.56 15.23
N VAL A 197 -1.57 -8.38 15.62
CA VAL A 197 -2.60 -8.21 16.65
C VAL A 197 -3.93 -7.97 15.95
N GLU A 198 -4.85 -8.92 16.06
CA GLU A 198 -6.21 -8.85 15.51
C GLU A 198 -7.21 -8.61 16.64
N ALA A 199 -7.96 -7.51 16.58
CA ALA A 199 -8.95 -7.13 17.58
C ALA A 199 -10.38 -7.22 17.04
N GLU A 200 -11.32 -7.65 17.87
CA GLU A 200 -12.73 -7.83 17.47
C GLU A 200 -13.44 -6.52 17.13
N ASN A 201 -12.91 -5.36 17.55
CA ASN A 201 -13.43 -4.06 17.15
C ASN A 201 -13.12 -3.70 15.69
N GLY A 202 -12.34 -4.52 14.96
CA GLY A 202 -12.00 -4.31 13.56
C GLY A 202 -10.64 -3.65 13.32
N LEU A 203 -9.79 -3.54 14.35
CA LEU A 203 -8.40 -3.13 14.23
C LEU A 203 -7.49 -4.34 14.01
N ILE A 204 -6.60 -4.24 13.02
CA ILE A 204 -5.53 -5.21 12.78
C ILE A 204 -4.21 -4.46 12.69
N LEU A 205 -3.26 -4.82 13.53
CA LEU A 205 -1.92 -4.25 13.55
C LEU A 205 -0.91 -5.32 13.15
N MET A 206 -0.11 -5.05 12.12
CA MET A 206 0.91 -5.97 11.59
C MET A 206 2.28 -5.32 11.66
N TRP A 207 3.19 -5.89 12.45
CA TRP A 207 4.53 -5.38 12.67
C TRP A 207 5.57 -6.39 12.17
N ASP A 208 6.54 -5.94 11.37
CA ASP A 208 7.60 -6.78 10.78
C ASP A 208 8.75 -7.11 11.75
N LYS A 209 8.58 -6.80 13.04
CA LYS A 209 9.58 -6.90 14.12
C LYS A 209 10.76 -5.92 13.98
N ARG A 210 10.70 -5.02 13.00
CA ARG A 210 11.70 -4.00 12.68
C ARG A 210 11.00 -2.65 12.54
N ASN A 211 11.08 -2.03 11.36
CA ASN A 211 10.67 -0.66 11.11
C ASN A 211 9.41 -0.53 10.24
N SER A 212 8.73 -1.64 9.92
CA SER A 212 7.49 -1.60 9.14
C SER A 212 6.29 -1.95 10.00
N LEU A 213 5.28 -1.09 9.94
CA LEU A 213 4.02 -1.22 10.64
C LEU A 213 2.87 -0.95 9.68
N PHE A 214 1.90 -1.86 9.66
CA PHE A 214 0.67 -1.71 8.90
C PHE A 214 -0.50 -1.77 9.86
N ILE A 215 -1.31 -0.71 9.84
CA ILE A 215 -2.51 -0.61 10.66
C ILE A 215 -3.69 -0.67 9.70
N LYS A 216 -4.47 -1.73 9.79
CA LYS A 216 -5.69 -1.91 9.01
C LYS A 216 -6.89 -1.68 9.91
N LEU A 217 -7.83 -0.86 9.44
CA LEU A 217 -9.06 -0.55 10.15
C LEU A 217 -10.27 -0.94 9.32
N SER A 218 -11.26 -1.52 9.99
CA SER A 218 -12.57 -1.73 9.39
C SER A 218 -13.18 -0.43 8.89
N SER A 219 -13.94 -0.49 7.79
CA SER A 219 -14.66 0.67 7.25
C SER A 219 -15.62 1.35 8.25
N THR A 220 -15.96 0.68 9.35
CA THR A 220 -16.76 1.26 10.45
C THR A 220 -16.07 2.44 11.15
N PHE A 221 -14.74 2.57 11.03
CA PHE A 221 -13.93 3.67 11.55
C PHE A 221 -13.77 4.84 10.58
N GLN A 222 -14.35 4.78 9.38
CA GLN A 222 -14.23 5.87 8.40
C GLN A 222 -14.71 7.21 8.98
N GLY A 223 -13.85 8.23 8.90
CA GLY A 223 -14.10 9.57 9.42
C GLY A 223 -14.16 9.68 10.95
N LYS A 224 -13.78 8.64 11.70
CA LYS A 224 -13.83 8.60 13.18
C LYS A 224 -12.46 8.58 13.85
N VAL A 225 -11.39 8.52 13.06
CA VAL A 225 -10.03 8.43 13.58
C VAL A 225 -9.25 9.70 13.28
N CYS A 226 -8.12 9.85 13.95
CA CYS A 226 -7.19 10.95 13.78
C CYS A 226 -5.79 10.53 14.22
N GLY A 227 -4.77 11.23 13.74
CA GLY A 227 -3.36 10.94 14.01
C GLY A 227 -2.52 11.11 12.75
N LEU A 228 -1.27 10.65 12.80
CA LEU A 228 -0.37 10.66 11.63
C LEU A 228 -0.90 9.85 10.43
N CYS A 229 -1.78 8.89 10.66
CA CYS A 229 -2.43 8.09 9.63
C CYS A 229 -3.63 8.79 8.94
N GLY A 230 -3.90 10.05 9.25
CA GLY A 230 -5.02 10.80 8.68
C GLY A 230 -6.34 10.57 9.41
N ASN A 231 -7.45 10.93 8.77
CA ASN A 231 -8.80 10.83 9.34
C ASN A 231 -9.67 9.72 8.70
N TYR A 232 -9.17 9.06 7.65
CA TYR A 232 -9.80 7.92 6.99
C TYR A 232 -11.21 8.23 6.45
N ASP A 233 -11.36 9.35 5.75
CA ASP A 233 -12.64 9.78 5.17
C ASP A 233 -12.72 9.60 3.64
N GLY A 234 -11.65 9.06 3.04
CA GLY A 234 -11.51 8.88 1.60
C GLY A 234 -10.91 10.09 0.88
N ASN A 235 -10.48 11.13 1.59
CA ASN A 235 -9.94 12.36 1.01
C ASN A 235 -8.53 12.68 1.50
N GLY A 236 -7.50 12.15 0.83
CA GLY A 236 -6.10 12.44 1.17
C GLY A 236 -5.71 13.93 1.20
N LYS A 237 -6.51 14.86 0.66
CA LYS A 237 -6.18 16.31 0.71
C LYS A 237 -6.26 16.90 2.12
N ASN A 238 -7.14 16.37 2.99
CA ASN A 238 -7.33 16.88 4.36
C ASN A 238 -6.62 16.04 5.44
N ASP A 239 -5.94 14.96 5.05
CA ASP A 239 -5.22 14.07 5.99
C ASP A 239 -4.22 14.78 6.89
N PHE A 240 -3.69 15.93 6.46
CA PHE A 240 -2.86 16.80 7.28
C PHE A 240 -3.71 17.70 8.19
N THR A 241 -4.68 17.11 8.88
CA THR A 241 -5.43 17.77 9.93
C THR A 241 -4.65 17.66 11.23
N SER A 242 -4.20 18.79 11.75
CA SER A 242 -3.44 18.86 13.00
C SER A 242 -4.30 18.45 14.20
N ARG A 243 -3.67 18.23 15.36
CA ARG A 243 -4.38 17.96 16.63
C ARG A 243 -5.39 19.06 16.98
N ASN A 244 -5.19 20.30 16.51
CA ASN A 244 -6.09 21.43 16.72
C ASN A 244 -7.22 21.53 15.68
N GLN A 245 -7.40 20.51 14.85
CA GLN A 245 -8.41 20.44 13.78
C GLN A 245 -8.18 21.42 12.61
N GLU A 246 -6.95 21.92 12.46
CA GLU A 246 -6.58 22.78 11.35
C GLU A 246 -5.92 21.96 10.24
N VAL A 247 -6.35 22.17 8.99
CA VAL A 247 -5.73 21.53 7.83
C VAL A 247 -4.49 22.32 7.44
N VAL A 248 -3.32 21.70 7.57
CA VAL A 248 -2.02 22.31 7.24
C VAL A 248 -1.45 21.70 5.96
N VAL A 249 -0.50 22.40 5.34
CA VAL A 249 0.13 21.95 4.08
C VAL A 249 1.41 21.18 4.35
N GLU A 250 2.19 21.61 5.34
CA GLU A 250 3.52 21.07 5.62
C GLU A 250 3.45 19.83 6.52
N ALA A 251 4.10 18.74 6.07
CA ALA A 251 4.15 17.48 6.82
C ALA A 251 4.83 17.64 8.20
N LEU A 252 5.79 18.56 8.30
CA LEU A 252 6.51 18.83 9.55
C LEU A 252 5.59 19.47 10.60
N GLU A 253 4.78 20.45 10.20
CA GLU A 253 3.80 21.11 11.07
C GLU A 253 2.73 20.11 11.52
N PHE A 254 2.19 19.35 10.57
CA PHE A 254 1.25 18.27 10.84
C PHE A 254 1.81 17.26 11.85
N GLY A 255 3.00 16.72 11.57
CA GLY A 255 3.61 15.69 12.40
C GLY A 255 3.93 16.16 13.82
N ASN A 256 4.46 17.37 13.96
CA ASN A 256 4.75 17.98 15.26
C ASN A 256 3.51 18.21 16.12
N SER A 257 2.32 18.37 15.52
CA SER A 257 1.06 18.50 16.28
C SER A 257 0.64 17.19 16.96
N TRP A 258 1.11 16.04 16.47
CA TRP A 258 0.72 14.70 16.94
C TRP A 258 1.66 14.09 17.98
N LYS A 259 2.61 14.87 18.52
CA LYS A 259 3.40 14.49 19.70
C LYS A 259 2.49 14.09 20.85
N VAL A 260 2.88 13.07 21.60
CA VAL A 260 2.13 12.58 22.77
C VAL A 260 2.36 13.50 23.98
N SER A 261 3.59 13.97 24.15
CA SER A 261 3.99 14.81 25.28
C SER A 261 4.44 16.20 24.82
N PRO A 262 4.05 17.28 25.50
CA PRO A 262 4.57 18.62 25.21
C PRO A 262 6.06 18.76 25.54
N ARG A 263 6.65 17.82 26.29
CA ARG A 263 8.09 17.78 26.58
C ARG A 263 8.92 17.29 25.39
N CYS A 264 8.29 16.65 24.41
CA CYS A 264 8.96 16.24 23.19
C CYS A 264 9.42 17.48 22.41
N PRO A 265 10.67 17.52 21.91
CA PRO A 265 11.09 18.57 20.98
C PRO A 265 10.24 18.53 19.70
N ASN A 266 10.25 19.62 18.95
CA ASN A 266 9.74 19.57 17.57
C ASN A 266 10.79 18.86 16.71
N ALA A 267 10.32 18.01 15.80
CA ALA A 267 11.11 17.53 14.68
C ALA A 267 11.54 18.72 13.81
N ASP A 268 12.74 18.61 13.25
CA ASP A 268 13.34 19.57 12.32
C ASP A 268 13.28 19.07 10.87
N VAL A 269 13.49 19.98 9.92
CA VAL A 269 13.66 19.61 8.51
C VAL A 269 14.96 18.82 8.34
N ILE A 270 14.85 17.60 7.84
CA ILE A 270 16.02 16.76 7.54
C ILE A 270 16.53 17.05 6.14
N ASN A 271 17.82 17.38 6.04
CA ASN A 271 18.52 17.42 4.76
C ASN A 271 18.59 16.04 4.15
N ASN A 272 18.49 15.93 2.83
CA ASN A 272 18.57 14.65 2.14
C ASN A 272 19.83 13.86 2.58
N PRO A 273 19.69 12.68 3.21
CA PRO A 273 20.83 11.89 3.68
C PRO A 273 21.86 11.59 2.60
N CYS A 274 21.42 11.42 1.34
CA CYS A 274 22.33 11.20 0.22
C CYS A 274 23.14 12.44 -0.16
N THR A 275 22.66 13.66 0.12
CA THR A 275 23.47 14.88 -0.13
C THR A 275 24.48 15.08 0.98
N VAL A 276 24.11 14.78 2.23
CA VAL A 276 25.04 14.82 3.39
C VAL A 276 26.11 13.74 3.27
N ARG A 277 25.75 12.55 2.77
CA ARG A 277 26.62 11.38 2.60
C ARG A 277 26.72 10.95 1.14
N SER A 278 27.22 11.84 0.29
CA SER A 278 27.31 11.62 -1.18
C SER A 278 28.03 10.33 -1.59
N TYR A 279 29.01 9.87 -0.81
CA TYR A 279 29.71 8.61 -1.09
C TYR A 279 28.81 7.36 -1.01
N ARG A 280 27.69 7.41 -0.26
CA ARG A 280 26.71 6.31 -0.15
C ARG A 280 25.70 6.30 -1.30
N GLN A 281 25.56 7.41 -2.04
CA GLN A 281 24.53 7.58 -3.06
C GLN A 281 24.65 6.54 -4.17
N SER A 282 25.85 6.31 -4.70
CA SER A 282 26.08 5.34 -5.79
C SER A 282 25.73 3.91 -5.41
N TRP A 283 26.05 3.51 -4.16
CA TRP A 283 25.68 2.19 -3.64
C TRP A 283 24.16 2.07 -3.51
N SER A 284 23.53 3.10 -2.92
CA SER A 284 22.08 3.14 -2.67
C SER A 284 21.28 3.08 -3.97
N LEU A 285 21.62 3.91 -4.96
CA LEU A 285 21.01 3.87 -6.30
C LEU A 285 21.13 2.49 -6.95
N LYS A 286 22.33 1.89 -6.90
CA LYS A 286 22.55 0.57 -7.50
C LYS A 286 21.73 -0.52 -6.81
N ARG A 287 21.69 -0.54 -5.48
CA ARG A 287 20.97 -1.58 -4.71
C ARG A 287 19.45 -1.43 -4.85
N CYS A 288 18.93 -0.22 -4.69
CA CYS A 288 17.49 0.07 -4.78
C CYS A 288 16.92 -0.06 -6.20
N SER A 289 17.76 -0.08 -7.24
CA SER A 289 17.33 -0.33 -8.62
C SER A 289 16.57 -1.65 -8.82
N ILE A 290 16.65 -2.60 -7.88
CA ILE A 290 15.83 -3.81 -7.92
C ILE A 290 14.32 -3.49 -8.00
N ILE A 291 13.86 -2.44 -7.31
CA ILE A 291 12.45 -2.01 -7.26
C ILE A 291 11.92 -1.63 -8.66
N THR A 292 12.75 -0.97 -9.47
CA THR A 292 12.42 -0.57 -10.85
C THR A 292 12.91 -1.57 -11.91
N SER A 293 13.51 -2.69 -11.48
CA SER A 293 14.04 -3.71 -12.38
C SER A 293 12.97 -4.68 -12.90
N LYS A 294 13.37 -5.55 -13.83
CA LYS A 294 12.52 -6.64 -14.34
C LYS A 294 12.03 -7.61 -13.26
N VAL A 295 12.68 -7.68 -12.10
CA VAL A 295 12.24 -8.51 -10.96
C VAL A 295 10.82 -8.14 -10.54
N PHE A 296 10.49 -6.84 -10.56
CA PHE A 296 9.19 -6.31 -10.14
C PHE A 296 8.29 -5.90 -11.32
N ALA A 297 8.66 -6.24 -12.56
CA ALA A 297 7.93 -5.78 -13.75
C ALA A 297 6.42 -6.11 -13.74
N ALA A 298 6.04 -7.26 -13.17
CA ALA A 298 4.63 -7.66 -13.06
C ALA A 298 3.81 -6.77 -12.10
N CYS A 299 4.46 -6.01 -11.23
CA CYS A 299 3.84 -5.11 -10.27
C CYS A 299 3.85 -3.64 -10.72
N HIS A 300 4.77 -3.24 -11.62
CA HIS A 300 4.94 -1.83 -12.01
C HIS A 300 3.67 -1.17 -12.58
N SER A 301 2.79 -1.93 -13.23
CA SER A 301 1.51 -1.40 -13.73
C SER A 301 0.42 -1.29 -12.66
N GLN A 302 0.62 -1.93 -11.50
CA GLN A 302 -0.35 -1.98 -10.41
C GLN A 302 0.04 -1.05 -9.25
N VAL A 303 1.33 -0.93 -8.98
CA VAL A 303 1.87 -0.07 -7.91
C VAL A 303 3.07 0.70 -8.48
N ASP A 304 2.98 2.03 -8.45
CA ASP A 304 4.07 2.91 -8.89
C ASP A 304 5.34 2.64 -8.06
N PRO A 305 6.45 2.19 -8.69
CA PRO A 305 7.69 1.90 -7.99
C PRO A 305 8.43 3.16 -7.53
N THR A 306 8.15 4.33 -8.13
CA THR A 306 8.97 5.54 -7.97
C THR A 306 9.08 6.00 -6.50
N PRO A 307 7.98 6.15 -5.73
CA PRO A 307 8.07 6.58 -4.34
C PRO A 307 8.81 5.57 -3.45
N PHE A 308 8.72 4.27 -3.75
CA PHE A 308 9.40 3.23 -2.99
C PHE A 308 10.89 3.15 -3.32
N HIS A 309 11.26 3.35 -4.59
CA HIS A 309 12.65 3.47 -5.02
C HIS A 309 13.34 4.65 -4.32
N ASP A 310 12.69 5.82 -4.31
CA ASP A 310 13.27 7.03 -3.74
C ASP A 310 13.40 6.92 -2.21
N ALA A 311 12.40 6.33 -1.54
CA ALA A 311 12.47 5.97 -0.12
C ALA A 311 13.63 5.00 0.16
N CYS A 312 13.77 3.92 -0.61
CA CYS A 312 14.87 2.96 -0.47
C CYS A 312 16.24 3.64 -0.57
N VAL A 313 16.41 4.54 -1.55
CA VAL A 313 17.68 5.27 -1.76
C VAL A 313 17.97 6.17 -0.57
N ARG A 314 16.95 6.92 -0.09
CA ARG A 314 17.06 7.79 1.07
C ARG A 314 17.45 7.00 2.33
N ASP A 315 16.75 5.91 2.63
CA ASP A 315 16.99 5.04 3.79
C ASP A 315 18.40 4.44 3.74
N SER A 316 18.82 3.94 2.58
CA SER A 316 20.15 3.34 2.35
C SER A 316 21.30 4.34 2.54
N CYS A 317 21.08 5.62 2.25
CA CYS A 317 22.02 6.70 2.53
C CYS A 317 22.05 7.08 4.02
N ALA A 318 20.91 7.00 4.70
CA ALA A 318 20.77 7.37 6.11
C ALA A 318 21.37 6.35 7.08
N CYS A 319 21.34 5.06 6.74
CA CYS A 319 21.86 3.98 7.60
C CYS A 319 23.39 3.91 7.56
N ASP A 320 24.05 4.85 8.24
CA ASP A 320 25.50 5.06 8.20
C ASP A 320 26.27 4.53 9.41
N THR A 321 25.59 4.00 10.42
CA THR A 321 26.18 3.47 11.66
C THR A 321 26.27 1.94 11.72
N GLY A 322 25.95 1.24 10.61
CA GLY A 322 25.86 -0.22 10.52
C GLY A 322 24.43 -0.69 10.31
N GLY A 323 24.23 -1.89 9.74
CA GLY A 323 22.89 -2.41 9.41
C GLY A 323 22.28 -1.85 8.11
N ASP A 324 23.09 -1.32 7.20
CA ASP A 324 22.63 -0.77 5.92
C ASP A 324 21.91 -1.77 5.02
N CYS A 325 22.34 -3.04 5.05
CA CYS A 325 21.61 -4.13 4.41
C CYS A 325 20.19 -4.30 4.95
N GLU A 326 19.96 -4.05 6.24
CA GLU A 326 18.64 -4.17 6.86
C GLU A 326 17.69 -3.08 6.35
N CYS A 327 18.14 -1.83 6.34
CA CYS A 327 17.36 -0.71 5.81
C CYS A 327 16.95 -0.93 4.35
N PHE A 328 17.90 -1.39 3.52
CA PHE A 328 17.63 -1.78 2.14
C PHE A 328 16.57 -2.89 2.05
N CYS A 329 16.71 -3.96 2.83
CA CYS A 329 15.77 -5.09 2.78
C CYS A 329 14.36 -4.71 3.23
N THR A 330 14.23 -3.88 4.26
CA THR A 330 12.94 -3.39 4.76
C THR A 330 12.24 -2.52 3.71
N ALA A 331 12.96 -1.62 3.04
CA ALA A 331 12.39 -0.79 2.00
C ALA A 331 11.92 -1.59 0.77
N VAL A 332 12.69 -2.60 0.34
CA VAL A 332 12.28 -3.48 -0.77
C VAL A 332 11.11 -4.38 -0.36
N ALA A 333 11.09 -4.88 0.88
CA ALA A 333 9.99 -5.67 1.41
C ALA A 333 8.67 -4.88 1.46
N ALA A 334 8.73 -3.59 1.80
CA ALA A 334 7.55 -2.72 1.79
C ALA A 334 6.93 -2.60 0.38
N TYR A 335 7.76 -2.50 -0.67
CA TYR A 335 7.26 -2.52 -2.05
C TYR A 335 6.70 -3.91 -2.44
N ALA A 336 7.39 -4.98 -2.07
CA ALA A 336 6.90 -6.34 -2.30
C ALA A 336 5.56 -6.63 -1.63
N GLN A 337 5.33 -6.08 -0.43
CA GLN A 337 4.07 -6.18 0.26
C GLN A 337 2.96 -5.35 -0.40
N ALA A 338 3.28 -4.14 -0.88
CA ALA A 338 2.33 -3.35 -1.68
C ALA A 338 1.93 -4.10 -2.96
N CYS A 339 2.89 -4.74 -3.64
CA CYS A 339 2.63 -5.63 -4.77
C CYS A 339 1.74 -6.82 -4.38
N ASN A 340 2.02 -7.47 -3.26
CA ASN A 340 1.21 -8.60 -2.80
C ASN A 340 -0.25 -8.16 -2.50
N LYS A 341 -0.44 -6.99 -1.87
CA LYS A 341 -1.77 -6.38 -1.66
C LYS A 341 -2.50 -6.11 -2.97
N ALA A 342 -1.78 -5.68 -4.01
CA ALA A 342 -2.34 -5.50 -5.35
C ALA A 342 -2.61 -6.81 -6.10
N GLY A 343 -2.17 -7.97 -5.57
CA GLY A 343 -2.34 -9.28 -6.20
C GLY A 343 -1.16 -9.71 -7.07
N ALA A 344 -0.04 -8.99 -7.04
CA ALA A 344 1.21 -9.34 -7.72
C ALA A 344 2.20 -9.99 -6.73
N CYS A 345 2.25 -11.32 -6.73
CA CYS A 345 3.20 -12.06 -5.90
C CYS A 345 4.61 -12.08 -6.51
N ILE A 346 5.57 -11.39 -5.89
CA ILE A 346 6.94 -11.24 -6.41
C ILE A 346 7.96 -12.00 -5.55
N LYS A 347 8.66 -12.97 -6.14
CA LYS A 347 9.80 -13.63 -5.51
C LYS A 347 11.10 -12.84 -5.78
N TRP A 348 11.47 -11.97 -4.85
CA TRP A 348 12.59 -11.02 -5.04
C TRP A 348 13.85 -11.37 -4.24
N ARG A 349 13.73 -12.09 -3.12
CA ARG A 349 14.87 -12.50 -2.28
C ARG A 349 15.74 -13.57 -2.95
N THR A 350 17.05 -13.47 -2.75
CA THR A 350 18.05 -14.43 -3.26
C THR A 350 19.13 -14.66 -2.20
N PRO A 351 20.00 -15.68 -2.33
CA PRO A 351 21.13 -15.88 -1.42
C PRO A 351 22.08 -14.67 -1.29
N HIS A 352 22.05 -13.74 -2.26
CA HIS A 352 22.88 -12.52 -2.27
C HIS A 352 22.09 -11.23 -2.02
N ILE A 353 20.76 -11.29 -1.98
CA ILE A 353 19.87 -10.15 -1.80
C ILE A 353 18.85 -10.51 -0.74
N CYS A 354 19.04 -9.97 0.46
CA CYS A 354 18.12 -10.13 1.59
C CYS A 354 17.74 -11.59 1.88
N PRO A 355 18.71 -12.51 2.04
CA PRO A 355 18.43 -13.91 2.25
C PRO A 355 17.63 -14.13 3.55
N LEU A 356 16.80 -15.18 3.54
CA LEU A 356 16.10 -15.68 4.72
C LEU A 356 16.54 -17.12 4.97
N PHE A 357 16.64 -17.48 6.24
CA PHE A 357 17.19 -18.76 6.69
C PHE A 357 16.09 -19.59 7.38
N CYS A 358 15.13 -20.05 6.57
CA CYS A 358 13.95 -20.78 7.06
C CYS A 358 14.26 -22.23 7.45
N ASP A 359 15.30 -22.81 6.86
CA ASP A 359 15.81 -24.15 7.15
C ASP A 359 16.42 -24.28 8.53
N PHE A 360 16.79 -23.17 9.17
CA PHE A 360 17.16 -23.11 10.59
C PHE A 360 16.10 -23.73 11.50
N TYR A 361 14.82 -23.60 11.13
CA TYR A 361 13.70 -24.08 11.93
C TYR A 361 13.35 -25.55 11.68
N ASN A 362 13.99 -26.19 10.70
CA ASN A 362 13.73 -27.60 10.39
C ASN A 362 14.32 -28.53 11.46
N PRO A 363 13.57 -29.56 11.88
CA PRO A 363 14.14 -30.69 12.60
C PRO A 363 15.24 -31.38 11.78
N ILE A 364 16.19 -32.03 12.47
CA ILE A 364 17.29 -32.74 11.81
C ILE A 364 16.73 -33.85 10.91
N GLY A 365 17.03 -33.77 9.61
CA GLY A 365 16.59 -34.75 8.61
C GLY A 365 15.21 -34.48 8.01
N GLU A 366 14.54 -33.39 8.42
CA GLU A 366 13.26 -32.97 7.88
C GLU A 366 13.38 -31.65 7.10
N CYS A 367 12.38 -31.34 6.29
CA CYS A 367 12.30 -30.09 5.52
C CYS A 367 10.83 -29.66 5.46
N GLU A 368 10.36 -28.99 6.51
CA GLU A 368 8.96 -28.58 6.65
C GLU A 368 8.79 -27.05 6.56
N TRP A 369 9.76 -26.28 7.05
CA TRP A 369 9.79 -24.82 7.00
C TRP A 369 10.30 -24.33 5.65
N HIS A 370 9.41 -23.72 4.88
CA HIS A 370 9.69 -23.27 3.52
C HIS A 370 9.36 -21.79 3.37
N TYR A 371 10.26 -21.02 2.77
CA TYR A 371 9.99 -19.62 2.45
C TYR A 371 8.90 -19.46 1.39
N ASN A 372 7.92 -18.61 1.66
CA ASN A 372 6.89 -18.18 0.74
C ASN A 372 6.88 -16.63 0.63
N PRO A 373 7.18 -16.06 -0.55
CA PRO A 373 7.32 -14.61 -0.73
C PRO A 373 6.03 -13.83 -0.47
N CYS A 374 4.89 -14.50 -0.53
CA CYS A 374 3.58 -13.86 -0.50
C CYS A 374 2.70 -14.43 0.60
N GLY A 375 3.28 -15.22 1.51
CA GLY A 375 2.58 -15.86 2.61
C GLY A 375 1.85 -17.14 2.24
N TYR A 376 1.67 -18.01 3.23
CA TYR A 376 0.89 -19.22 3.09
C TYR A 376 -0.61 -18.96 3.24
N PRO A 377 -1.46 -19.77 2.57
CA PRO A 377 -2.88 -19.83 2.90
C PRO A 377 -3.08 -20.18 4.38
N CYS A 378 -4.27 -19.86 4.91
CA CYS A 378 -4.63 -20.18 6.27
C CYS A 378 -4.37 -21.65 6.62
N MET A 379 -3.58 -21.89 7.67
CA MET A 379 -3.23 -23.22 8.16
C MET A 379 -4.03 -23.58 9.43
N LYS A 380 -4.31 -24.87 9.60
CA LYS A 380 -4.81 -25.40 10.87
C LYS A 380 -3.67 -25.42 11.89
N THR A 381 -3.91 -24.87 13.06
CA THR A 381 -2.95 -24.90 14.17
C THR A 381 -3.65 -25.28 15.47
N CYS A 382 -2.91 -25.54 16.55
CA CYS A 382 -3.53 -25.76 17.87
C CYS A 382 -4.32 -24.54 18.36
N LYS A 383 -3.93 -23.32 17.98
CA LYS A 383 -4.66 -22.08 18.27
C LYS A 383 -5.81 -21.81 17.30
N ASN A 384 -5.77 -22.39 16.11
CA ASN A 384 -6.83 -22.32 15.10
C ASN A 384 -7.16 -23.72 14.55
N PRO A 385 -7.84 -24.58 15.33
CA PRO A 385 -8.13 -25.95 14.91
C PRO A 385 -9.12 -26.01 13.72
N SER A 386 -9.92 -24.95 13.54
CA SER A 386 -10.87 -24.85 12.44
C SER A 386 -10.19 -24.64 11.08
N GLY A 387 -8.99 -24.04 11.06
CA GLY A 387 -8.31 -23.62 9.84
C GLY A 387 -9.04 -22.49 9.11
N LYS A 388 -9.89 -21.74 9.81
CA LYS A 388 -10.53 -20.53 9.29
C LYS A 388 -9.76 -19.34 9.83
N CYS A 389 -9.11 -18.58 8.95
CA CYS A 389 -8.43 -17.34 9.30
C CYS A 389 -9.28 -16.17 8.84
N SER A 390 -9.08 -15.03 9.48
CA SER A 390 -9.68 -13.78 9.06
C SER A 390 -9.29 -13.46 7.62
N SER A 391 -10.29 -13.21 6.77
CA SER A 391 -10.07 -12.72 5.41
C SER A 391 -9.54 -11.29 5.38
N GLN A 392 -9.47 -10.63 6.54
CA GLN A 392 -8.99 -9.26 6.66
C GLN A 392 -7.46 -9.19 6.79
N ILE A 393 -6.80 -10.26 7.24
CA ILE A 393 -5.33 -10.33 7.28
C ILE A 393 -4.82 -10.69 5.88
N PRO A 394 -4.04 -9.82 5.21
CA PRO A 394 -3.44 -10.14 3.93
C PRO A 394 -2.42 -11.27 4.09
N ALA A 395 -2.07 -11.93 3.00
CA ALA A 395 -0.99 -12.90 3.04
C ALA A 395 0.35 -12.17 3.26
N LEU A 396 1.16 -12.64 4.22
CA LEU A 396 2.37 -11.97 4.69
C LEU A 396 3.61 -12.79 4.38
N GLU A 397 4.64 -12.15 3.82
CA GLU A 397 5.93 -12.78 3.50
C GLU A 397 6.51 -13.52 4.71
N GLY A 398 7.03 -14.73 4.50
CA GLY A 398 7.74 -15.49 5.53
C GLY A 398 7.67 -16.99 5.32
N ASN A 399 7.72 -17.74 6.42
CA ASN A 399 7.69 -19.20 6.46
C ASN A 399 6.46 -19.75 7.19
#